data_AF-A0A7G9XTE0-F1
#
_entry.id   AF-A0A7G9XTE0-F1
#
_cell.length_a   1.000
_cell.length_b   1.000
_cell.length_c   1.000
_cell.angle_alpha   90.00
_cell.angle_beta   90.00
_cell.angle_gamma   90.00
#
_symmetry.space_group_name_H-M   'P 1'
#
loop_
_entity.id
_entity.type
_entity.pdbx_description
1 polymer ?
#
loop_
_entity_poly.entity_id
_entity_poly.type
_entity_poly.pdbx_seq_one_letter_code
_entity_poly.pdbx_strand_id
1 'polypeptide(L)'
;MATRHIENVGSSELNDEDDGTWRVTTASGTAYLLDLDKREGVRLPAGADTDSAALRRDGATFRLLALMACRMGEPAALLVDLSLPGVPMTTRITTEVTSITRLIDGH
;
A
#
# COMPACT_ATOMS: atom_id res chain seq x y z
N MET A 1 -21.95 -3.99 18.98
CA MET A 1 -20.75 -4.02 18.12
C MET A 1 -21.21 -3.64 16.73
N ALA A 2 -20.96 -2.40 16.30
CA ALA A 2 -21.39 -1.93 14.98
C ALA A 2 -20.37 -2.38 13.94
N THR A 3 -20.78 -3.25 13.03
CA THR A 3 -19.98 -3.62 11.86
C THR A 3 -19.95 -2.40 10.93
N ARG A 4 -18.83 -1.68 10.89
CA ARG A 4 -18.61 -0.59 9.93
C ARG A 4 -18.70 -1.15 8.50
N HIS A 5 -19.58 -0.57 7.69
CA HIS A 5 -19.72 -0.91 6.29
C HIS A 5 -18.63 -0.16 5.51
N ILE A 6 -17.60 -0.85 5.04
CA ILE A 6 -16.58 -0.22 4.18
C ILE A 6 -17.10 -0.32 2.76
N GLU A 7 -17.61 0.77 2.18
CA GLU A 7 -17.87 0.78 0.74
C GLU A 7 -16.52 0.91 0.00
N ASN A 8 -16.44 0.32 -1.18
CA ASN A 8 -15.20 0.20 -1.94
C ASN A 8 -15.42 0.79 -3.33
N VAL A 9 -14.77 1.93 -3.61
CA VAL A 9 -14.78 2.52 -4.95
C VAL A 9 -13.52 2.06 -5.68
N GLY A 10 -13.69 1.34 -6.79
CA GLY A 10 -12.58 0.87 -7.62
C GLY A 10 -12.01 2.00 -8.48
N SER A 11 -10.69 2.03 -8.63
CA SER A 11 -9.99 2.90 -9.59
C SER A 11 -9.06 2.08 -10.49
N SER A 12 -8.74 2.59 -11.68
CA SER A 12 -7.72 2.01 -12.57
C SER A 12 -6.32 2.56 -12.32
N GLU A 13 -6.20 3.71 -11.65
CA GLU A 13 -4.95 4.42 -11.39
C GLU A 13 -5.04 5.16 -10.05
N LEU A 14 -3.90 5.37 -9.40
CA LEU A 14 -3.73 6.16 -8.18
C LEU A 14 -2.50 7.06 -8.35
N ASN A 15 -2.68 8.35 -8.15
CA ASN A 15 -1.66 9.39 -8.28
C ASN A 15 -1.18 9.86 -6.91
N ASP A 16 0.01 10.45 -6.86
CA ASP A 16 0.60 10.94 -5.60
C ASP A 16 -0.20 12.07 -4.94
N GLU A 17 -1.02 12.77 -5.72
CA GLU A 17 -1.84 13.91 -5.32
C GLU A 17 -3.24 13.48 -4.83
N ASP A 18 -3.60 12.22 -5.00
CA ASP A 18 -4.88 11.69 -4.52
C ASP A 18 -4.93 11.64 -2.99
N ASP A 19 -6.14 11.61 -2.44
CA ASP A 19 -6.41 11.66 -1.01
C ASP A 19 -7.06 10.37 -0.47
N GLY A 20 -7.11 10.24 0.85
CA GLY A 20 -7.75 9.12 1.53
C GLY A 20 -6.93 7.85 1.64
N THR A 21 -7.60 6.79 2.09
CA THR A 21 -6.99 5.46 2.29
C THR A 21 -7.33 4.52 1.15
N TRP A 22 -6.31 3.86 0.62
CA TRP A 22 -6.40 2.98 -0.54
C TRP A 22 -5.81 1.61 -0.24
N ARG A 23 -6.46 0.57 -0.74
CA ARG A 23 -5.93 -0.79 -0.80
C ARG A 23 -5.47 -1.08 -2.23
N VAL A 24 -4.17 -1.32 -2.38
CA VAL A 24 -3.54 -1.71 -3.65
C VAL A 24 -3.13 -3.18 -3.56
N THR A 25 -3.69 -4.05 -4.40
CA THR A 25 -3.34 -5.47 -4.46
C THR A 25 -2.52 -5.75 -5.71
N THR A 26 -1.54 -6.64 -5.58
CA THR A 26 -0.61 -6.98 -6.66
C THR A 26 -0.72 -8.45 -7.06
N ALA A 27 -0.22 -8.81 -8.24
CA ALA A 27 -0.28 -10.17 -8.79
C ALA A 27 0.37 -11.25 -7.89
N SER A 28 1.35 -10.86 -7.07
CA SER A 28 1.93 -11.74 -6.02
C SER A 28 0.97 -12.04 -4.85
N GLY A 29 -0.23 -11.47 -4.85
CA GLY A 29 -1.18 -11.51 -3.73
C GLY A 29 -0.87 -10.52 -2.60
N THR A 30 0.25 -9.79 -2.67
CA THR A 30 0.61 -8.77 -1.68
C THR A 30 -0.39 -7.61 -1.77
N ALA A 31 -0.88 -7.13 -0.63
CA ALA A 31 -1.64 -5.89 -0.57
C ALA A 31 -0.85 -4.78 0.15
N TYR A 32 -1.07 -3.54 -0.24
CA TYR A 32 -0.61 -2.35 0.45
C TYR A 32 -1.85 -1.57 0.90
N LEU A 33 -1.85 -1.17 2.17
CA LEU A 33 -2.75 -0.13 2.66
C LEU A 33 -1.97 1.18 2.62
N LEU A 34 -2.42 2.14 1.84
CA LEU A 34 -1.79 3.45 1.68
C LEU A 34 -2.75 4.51 2.22
N ASP A 35 -2.33 5.25 3.23
CA ASP A 35 -3.04 6.43 3.73
C ASP A 35 -2.33 7.66 3.13
N LEU A 36 -2.90 8.21 2.06
CA LEU A 36 -2.30 9.33 1.33
C LEU A 36 -2.44 10.66 2.09
N ASP A 37 -3.45 10.77 2.97
CA ASP A 37 -3.63 11.94 3.84
C ASP A 37 -2.49 12.02 4.87
N LYS A 38 -2.13 10.88 5.47
CA LYS A 38 -1.04 10.80 6.46
C LYS A 38 0.34 10.57 5.85
N ARG A 39 0.40 10.23 4.55
CA ARG A 39 1.63 9.82 3.85
C ARG A 39 2.30 8.63 4.53
N GLU A 40 1.50 7.58 4.77
CA GLU A 40 1.91 6.34 5.42
C GLU A 40 1.41 5.12 4.64
N GLY A 41 2.07 3.98 4.83
CA GLY A 41 1.59 2.73 4.29
C GLY A 41 1.98 1.50 5.08
N VAL A 42 1.26 0.41 4.87
CA VAL A 42 1.51 -0.89 5.47
C VAL A 42 1.50 -1.94 4.37
N ARG A 43 2.51 -2.80 4.34
CA ARG A 43 2.53 -3.98 3.47
C ARG A 43 1.86 -5.14 4.20
N LEU A 44 0.80 -5.68 3.61
CA LEU A 44 0.10 -6.88 4.07
C LEU A 44 0.56 -8.10 3.25
N PRO A 45 1.03 -9.18 3.91
CA PRO A 45 1.53 -10.35 3.21
C PRO A 45 0.40 -11.14 2.55
N ALA A 46 0.75 -11.81 1.45
CA ALA A 46 -0.10 -12.81 0.81
C ALA A 46 -0.01 -14.15 1.58
N GLY A 47 -0.68 -14.26 2.72
CA GLY A 47 -0.72 -15.51 3.51
C GLY A 47 0.37 -15.66 4.59
N ALA A 48 0.36 -16.81 5.26
CA ALA A 48 1.03 -17.06 6.54
C ALA A 48 2.49 -17.54 6.44
N ASP A 49 3.26 -17.02 5.48
CA ASP A 49 4.69 -17.35 5.40
C ASP A 49 5.51 -16.39 6.29
N THR A 50 5.57 -16.73 7.58
CA THR A 50 6.05 -15.88 8.67
C THR A 50 7.53 -15.52 8.60
N ASP A 51 8.38 -16.37 8.00
CA ASP A 51 9.83 -16.15 8.00
C ASP A 51 10.25 -15.05 7.01
N SER A 52 9.52 -14.92 5.89
CA SER A 52 9.72 -13.84 4.93
C SER A 52 9.12 -12.50 5.40
N ALA A 53 8.15 -12.54 6.31
CA ALA A 53 7.42 -11.36 6.79
C ALA A 53 8.31 -10.44 7.65
N ALA A 54 9.21 -11.01 8.46
CA ALA A 54 10.11 -10.26 9.33
C ALA A 54 11.13 -9.43 8.53
N LEU A 55 11.74 -10.02 7.50
CA LEU A 55 12.70 -9.33 6.62
C LEU A 55 12.04 -8.21 5.80
N ARG A 56 10.78 -8.39 5.39
CA ARG A 56 10.02 -7.40 4.61
C ARG A 56 9.35 -6.33 5.47
N ARG A 57 9.31 -6.55 6.79
CA ARG A 57 8.59 -5.75 7.79
C ARG A 57 7.10 -5.66 7.48
N ASP A 58 6.51 -6.81 7.16
CA ASP A 58 5.08 -6.90 6.90
C ASP A 58 4.28 -6.55 8.16
N GLY A 59 3.20 -5.78 8.00
CA GLY A 59 2.42 -5.23 9.11
C GLY A 59 3.04 -4.01 9.81
N ALA A 60 4.30 -3.65 9.55
CA ALA A 60 4.89 -2.42 10.05
C ALA A 60 4.56 -1.24 9.13
N THR A 61 4.21 -0.10 9.74
CA THR A 61 4.02 1.16 9.02
C THR A 61 5.35 1.67 8.47
N PHE A 62 5.32 2.14 7.22
CA PHE A 62 6.39 2.91 6.59
C PHE A 62 5.85 4.29 6.22
N ARG A 63 6.76 5.26 6.14
CA ARG A 63 6.40 6.59 5.62
C ARG A 63 6.45 6.57 4.10
N LEU A 64 5.36 6.98 3.46
CA LEU A 64 5.27 7.11 2.01
C LEU A 64 5.76 8.50 1.61
N LEU A 65 6.93 8.57 0.97
CA LEU A 65 7.49 9.85 0.50
C LEU A 65 6.86 10.27 -0.82
N ALA A 66 6.66 9.33 -1.74
CA ALA A 66 5.96 9.54 -3.01
C ALA A 66 5.40 8.24 -3.60
N LEU A 67 4.25 8.33 -4.26
CA LEU A 67 3.70 7.34 -5.16
C LEU A 67 4.16 7.64 -6.60
N MET A 68 5.21 6.97 -7.05
CA MET A 68 5.82 7.28 -8.36
C MET A 68 5.03 6.69 -9.53
N ALA A 69 4.40 5.53 -9.33
CA ALA A 69 3.52 4.88 -10.31
C ALA A 69 2.59 3.90 -9.61
N CYS A 70 1.30 3.90 -9.97
CA CYS A 70 0.34 2.91 -9.50
C CYS A 70 -0.87 2.82 -10.45
N ARG A 71 -0.81 1.87 -11.38
CA ARG A 71 -1.85 1.64 -12.39
C ARG A 71 -2.13 0.16 -12.53
N MET A 72 -3.40 -0.22 -12.69
CA MET A 72 -3.78 -1.62 -12.93
C MET A 72 -3.08 -2.18 -14.16
N GLY A 73 -2.55 -3.40 -14.04
CA GLY A 73 -1.79 -4.09 -15.08
C GLY A 73 -0.30 -3.72 -15.16
N GLU A 74 0.17 -2.78 -14.35
CA GLU A 74 1.58 -2.34 -14.33
C GLU A 74 2.19 -2.51 -12.92
N PRO A 75 3.51 -2.72 -12.78
CA PRO A 75 4.20 -2.63 -11.49
C PRO A 75 3.96 -1.29 -10.79
N ALA A 76 3.68 -1.30 -9.49
CA ALA A 76 3.69 -0.08 -8.70
C ALA A 76 5.11 0.27 -8.27
N ALA A 77 5.37 1.57 -8.09
CA ALA A 77 6.64 2.08 -7.61
C ALA A 77 6.41 3.11 -6.49
N LEU A 78 6.95 2.80 -5.31
CA LEU A 78 6.81 3.60 -4.09
C LEU A 78 8.18 4.12 -3.65
N LEU A 79 8.28 5.40 -3.33
CA LEU A 79 9.41 5.94 -2.59
C LEU A 79 9.04 6.01 -1.12
N VAL A 80 9.78 5.29 -0.27
CA VAL A 80 9.44 5.14 1.15
C VAL A 80 10.63 5.46 2.05
N ASP A 81 10.33 5.93 3.26
CA ASP A 81 11.27 5.96 4.37
C ASP A 81 10.91 4.83 5.35
N LEU A 82 11.89 3.94 5.57
CA LEU A 82 11.76 2.78 6.45
C LEU A 82 12.35 3.04 7.85
N SER A 83 12.81 4.26 8.12
CA SER A 83 13.51 4.67 9.34
C SER A 83 14.74 3.80 9.64
N LEU A 84 15.46 3.43 8.58
CA LEU A 84 16.70 2.65 8.68
C LEU A 84 17.89 3.61 8.83
N PRO A 85 18.80 3.38 9.80
CA PRO A 85 19.97 4.24 9.99
C PRO A 85 20.80 4.37 8.70
N GLY A 86 21.08 5.61 8.28
CA GLY A 86 21.88 5.91 7.09
C GLY A 86 21.18 5.70 5.75
N VAL A 87 19.90 5.32 5.73
CA VAL A 87 19.11 5.13 4.51
C VAL A 87 17.99 6.17 4.47
N PRO A 88 18.12 7.26 3.71
CA PRO A 88 17.14 8.35 3.71
C PRO A 88 15.83 7.97 3.01
N MET A 89 15.90 7.06 2.04
CA MET A 89 14.75 6.59 1.27
C MET A 89 15.08 5.27 0.59
N THR A 90 14.04 4.52 0.24
CA THR A 90 14.11 3.26 -0.48
C THR A 90 13.01 3.23 -1.53
N THR A 91 13.35 2.83 -2.75
CA THR A 91 12.35 2.56 -3.78
C THR A 91 11.87 1.11 -3.68
N ARG A 92 10.56 0.91 -3.59
CA ARG A 92 9.93 -0.41 -3.66
C ARG A 92 9.17 -0.54 -4.97
N ILE A 93 9.48 -1.59 -5.73
CA ILE A 93 8.79 -1.94 -6.98
C ILE A 93 8.04 -3.25 -6.75
N THR A 94 6.79 -3.32 -7.19
CA THR A 94 5.93 -4.50 -7.00
C THR A 94 5.81 -5.35 -8.27
N THR A 95 5.14 -6.50 -8.18
CA THR A 95 4.51 -7.10 -9.37
C THR A 95 3.34 -6.24 -9.84
N GLU A 96 2.76 -6.55 -11.00
CA GLU A 96 1.60 -5.85 -11.56
C GLU A 96 0.48 -5.62 -10.53
N VAL A 97 -0.10 -4.42 -10.53
CA VAL A 97 -1.28 -4.09 -9.73
C VAL A 97 -2.51 -4.76 -10.32
N THR A 98 -3.26 -5.47 -9.48
CA THR A 98 -4.49 -6.20 -9.87
C THR A 98 -5.75 -5.55 -9.32
N SER A 99 -5.65 -4.67 -8.32
CA SER A 99 -6.78 -3.92 -7.79
C SER A 99 -6.31 -2.65 -7.08
N ILE A 100 -7.05 -1.56 -7.28
CA ILE A 100 -6.92 -0.29 -6.54
C ILE A 100 -8.31 0.03 -6.01
N THR A 101 -8.46 0.10 -4.69
CA THR A 101 -9.75 0.29 -4.03
C THR A 101 -9.65 1.35 -2.94
N ARG A 102 -10.46 2.40 -3.01
CA ARG A 102 -10.57 3.36 -1.92
C ARG A 102 -11.36 2.74 -0.78
N LEU A 103 -10.83 2.83 0.44
CA LEU A 103 -11.52 2.43 1.66
C LEU A 103 -12.23 3.65 2.21
N ILE A 104 -13.57 3.60 2.29
CA ILE A 104 -14.34 4.61 3.00
C ILE A 104 -14.86 4.03 4.31
N ASP A 105 -14.63 4.75 5.41
CA ASP A 105 -15.24 4.43 6.69
C ASP A 105 -16.75 4.69 6.58
N GLY A 106 -17.55 3.63 6.63
CA GLY A 106 -19.01 3.75 6.74
C GLY A 106 -19.39 4.55 7.98
N HIS A 107 -20.26 5.54 7.78
CA HIS A 107 -20.88 6.39 8.80
C HIS A 107 -21.47 5.59 9.97
#